data_AF-A0A7Y2CI53-F1
#
_entry.id   AF-A0A7Y2CI53-F1
#
_cell.length_a   1.000
_cell.length_b   1.000
_cell.length_c   1.000
_cell.angle_alpha   90.00
_cell.angle_beta   90.00
_cell.angle_gamma   90.00
#
_symmetry.space_group_name_H-M   'P 1'
#
loop_
_entity.id
_entity.type
_entity.pdbx_description
1 polymer ?
#
loop_
_entity_poly.entity_id
_entity_poly.type
_entity_poly.pdbx_seq_one_letter_code
_entity_poly.pdbx_strand_id
1 'polypeptide(L)'
;EKAARWWVGMDPVEAGELLYNKRGCNQCHSIDGAGGIGPTFKGSFGARRGLVTGDAVTMDENYIRESILNPRAKIVAGFDPVMPTFQGRFKDEELQVMIAYIKSLSE
;
A
#
# COMPACT_ATOMS: atom_id res chain seq x y z
N GLU A 1 21.73 -11.38 4.30
CA GLU A 1 21.54 -11.55 5.76
C GLU A 1 20.12 -11.97 6.11
N LYS A 2 19.96 -12.95 7.00
CA LYS A 2 18.67 -13.40 7.55
C LYS A 2 17.88 -12.27 8.23
N ALA A 3 18.56 -11.22 8.71
CA ALA A 3 17.93 -10.01 9.27
C ALA A 3 17.08 -9.21 8.27
N ALA A 4 17.20 -9.42 6.95
CA ALA A 4 16.42 -8.70 5.94
C ALA A 4 15.19 -9.49 5.42
N ARG A 5 14.98 -10.72 5.91
CA ARG A 5 13.89 -11.62 5.47
C ARG A 5 13.21 -12.32 6.66
N TRP A 6 13.19 -11.68 7.82
CA TRP A 6 12.66 -12.25 9.07
C TRP A 6 11.18 -12.65 9.00
N TRP A 7 10.44 -12.07 8.05
CA TRP A 7 9.02 -12.33 7.82
C TRP A 7 8.76 -13.56 6.91
N VAL A 8 9.80 -14.13 6.30
CA VAL A 8 9.64 -15.27 5.38
C VAL A 8 9.24 -16.52 6.17
N GLY A 9 8.10 -17.11 5.79
CA GLY A 9 7.52 -18.28 6.45
C GLY A 9 6.38 -17.96 7.42
N MET A 10 6.09 -16.67 7.67
CA MET A 10 4.89 -16.23 8.38
C MET A 10 3.67 -16.30 7.44
N ASP A 11 2.46 -16.18 8.02
CA ASP A 11 1.27 -15.93 7.23
C ASP A 11 1.44 -14.63 6.41
N PRO A 12 1.05 -14.59 5.12
CA PRO A 12 1.25 -13.41 4.28
C PRO A 12 0.60 -12.13 4.83
N VAL A 13 -0.56 -12.23 5.49
CA VAL A 13 -1.27 -11.09 6.07
C VAL A 13 -0.49 -10.58 7.28
N GLU A 14 -0.05 -11.47 8.17
CA GLU A 14 0.76 -11.12 9.34
C GLU A 14 2.10 -10.49 8.94
N ALA A 15 2.80 -11.07 7.96
CA ALA A 15 4.03 -10.51 7.40
C ALA A 15 3.80 -9.10 6.81
N GLY A 16 2.71 -8.93 6.07
CA GLY A 16 2.33 -7.65 5.47
C GLY A 16 2.01 -6.59 6.50
N GLU A 17 1.30 -6.94 7.58
CA GLU A 17 1.01 -6.03 8.70
C GLU A 17 2.30 -5.54 9.37
N LEU A 18 3.23 -6.45 9.66
CA LEU A 18 4.50 -6.09 10.26
C LEU A 18 5.32 -5.19 9.34
N LEU A 19 5.32 -5.45 8.03
CA LEU A 19 5.97 -4.58 7.04
C LEU A 19 5.28 -3.22 6.91
N TYR A 20 3.96 -3.16 6.94
CA TYR A 20 3.18 -1.91 6.92
C TYR A 20 3.60 -0.97 8.06
N ASN A 21 3.79 -1.54 9.26
CA ASN A 21 4.32 -0.80 10.40
C ASN A 21 5.82 -0.47 10.24
N LYS A 22 6.65 -1.45 9.86
CA LYS A 22 8.11 -1.30 9.80
C LYS A 22 8.58 -0.34 8.69
N ARG A 23 7.83 -0.27 7.59
CA ARG A 23 8.10 0.59 6.43
C ARG A 23 7.48 1.98 6.56
N GLY A 24 6.76 2.23 7.66
CA GLY A 24 6.18 3.54 7.98
C GLY A 24 4.92 3.89 7.19
N CYS A 25 4.30 2.92 6.51
CA CYS A 25 3.07 3.12 5.75
C CYS A 25 1.94 3.62 6.66
N ASN A 26 1.92 3.13 7.90
CA ASN A 26 0.98 3.49 8.96
C ASN A 26 1.01 4.96 9.39
N GLN A 27 2.06 5.70 9.06
CA GLN A 27 2.16 7.12 9.39
C GLN A 27 1.30 7.99 8.47
N CYS A 28 0.92 7.48 7.29
CA CYS A 28 0.16 8.24 6.29
C CYS A 28 -1.15 7.56 5.90
N HIS A 29 -1.19 6.23 5.87
CA HIS A 29 -2.36 5.45 5.51
C HIS A 29 -2.95 4.80 6.75
N SER A 30 -4.22 5.01 7.04
CA SER A 30 -4.91 4.36 8.14
C SER A 30 -5.52 3.02 7.73
N ILE A 31 -5.94 2.23 8.72
CA ILE A 31 -6.67 0.96 8.54
C ILE A 31 -8.01 0.93 9.30
N ASP A 32 -8.38 2.02 9.97
CA ASP A 32 -9.63 2.17 10.71
C ASP A 32 -10.72 2.90 9.92
N GLY A 33 -10.34 3.52 8.79
CA GLY A 33 -11.20 4.31 7.92
C GLY A 33 -10.95 5.81 8.01
N ALA A 34 -10.12 6.28 8.95
CA ALA A 34 -9.81 7.70 9.09
C ALA A 34 -9.02 8.24 7.89
N GLY A 35 -9.34 9.44 7.42
CA GLY A 35 -8.51 10.16 6.46
C GLY A 35 -7.21 10.66 7.10
N GLY A 36 -6.26 11.12 6.27
CA GLY A 36 -4.98 11.67 6.75
C GLY A 36 -4.12 12.19 5.62
N ILE A 37 -2.80 12.07 5.77
CA ILE A 37 -1.82 12.43 4.73
C ILE A 37 -2.05 11.59 3.46
N GLY A 38 -2.40 10.32 3.62
CA GLY A 38 -2.79 9.42 2.55
C GLY A 38 -4.20 8.86 2.78
N PRO A 39 -4.78 8.22 1.74
CA PRO A 39 -6.06 7.54 1.87
C PRO A 39 -5.98 6.33 2.81
N THR A 40 -7.08 6.03 3.49
CA THR A 40 -7.24 4.78 4.24
C THR A 40 -7.16 3.54 3.34
N PHE A 41 -6.62 2.45 3.87
CA PHE A 41 -6.63 1.12 3.24
C PHE A 41 -7.87 0.30 3.59
N LYS A 42 -8.62 0.65 4.64
CA LYS A 42 -9.84 -0.07 5.02
C LYS A 42 -10.85 -0.09 3.87
N GLY A 43 -11.33 -1.28 3.51
CA GLY A 43 -12.34 -1.46 2.47
C GLY A 43 -11.90 -0.98 1.08
N SER A 44 -10.58 -0.82 0.86
CA SER A 44 -10.10 -0.14 -0.34
C SER A 44 -9.78 -1.06 -1.50
N PHE A 45 -9.33 -2.29 -1.25
CA PHE A 45 -9.04 -3.23 -2.31
C PHE A 45 -10.29 -3.53 -3.13
N GLY A 46 -10.17 -3.46 -4.46
CA GLY A 46 -11.29 -3.61 -5.41
C GLY A 46 -12.19 -2.38 -5.56
N ALA A 47 -12.09 -1.38 -4.68
CA ALA A 47 -12.86 -0.15 -4.79
C ALA A 47 -12.32 0.76 -5.91
N ARG A 48 -13.21 1.56 -6.52
CA ARG A 48 -12.81 2.61 -7.47
C ARG A 48 -12.39 3.88 -6.74
N ARG A 49 -11.32 4.51 -7.19
CA ARG A 49 -10.85 5.82 -6.72
C ARG A 49 -10.73 6.80 -7.87
N GLY A 50 -11.16 8.03 -7.64
CA GLY A 50 -10.87 9.14 -8.55
C GLY A 50 -9.40 9.55 -8.47
N LEU A 51 -8.83 9.97 -9.59
CA LEU A 51 -7.49 10.52 -9.69
C LEU A 51 -7.53 12.03 -9.87
N VAL A 52 -6.44 12.71 -9.56
CA VAL A 52 -6.30 14.16 -9.78
C VAL A 52 -6.46 14.57 -11.25
N THR A 53 -6.26 13.63 -12.18
CA THR A 53 -6.45 13.84 -13.63
C THR A 53 -7.92 13.91 -14.04
N GLY A 54 -8.84 13.49 -13.17
CA GLY A 54 -10.27 13.31 -13.47
C GLY A 54 -10.65 11.89 -13.85
N ASP A 55 -9.67 11.02 -14.12
CA ASP A 55 -9.91 9.60 -14.37
C ASP A 55 -10.26 8.85 -13.08
N ALA A 56 -10.63 7.58 -13.22
CA ALA A 56 -10.81 6.68 -12.09
C ALA A 56 -10.05 5.37 -12.31
N VAL A 57 -9.52 4.82 -11.23
CA VAL A 57 -8.76 3.57 -11.21
C VAL A 57 -9.36 2.61 -10.19
N THR A 58 -9.31 1.31 -10.48
CA THR A 58 -9.63 0.27 -9.48
C THR A 58 -8.40 0.02 -8.63
N MET A 59 -8.56 -0.05 -7.31
CA MET A 59 -7.48 -0.37 -6.39
C MET A 59 -7.21 -1.89 -6.38
N ASP A 60 -6.61 -2.37 -7.47
CA ASP A 60 -6.17 -3.75 -7.65
C ASP A 60 -4.67 -3.93 -7.30
N GLU A 61 -4.18 -5.17 -7.45
CA GLU A 61 -2.78 -5.50 -7.10
C GLU A 61 -1.76 -4.74 -7.95
N ASN A 62 -2.06 -4.48 -9.22
CA ASN A 62 -1.18 -3.75 -10.12
C ASN A 62 -1.11 -2.27 -9.73
N TYR A 63 -2.26 -1.66 -9.43
CA TYR A 63 -2.32 -0.29 -8.96
C TYR A 63 -1.60 -0.10 -7.62
N ILE A 64 -1.76 -1.04 -6.67
CA ILE A 64 -1.03 -1.01 -5.39
C ILE A 64 0.48 -1.10 -5.64
N ARG A 65 0.92 -2.03 -6.50
CA ARG A 65 2.34 -2.19 -6.85
C ARG A 65 2.92 -0.92 -7.49
N GLU A 66 2.20 -0.36 -8.46
CA GLU A 66 2.58 0.88 -9.14
C GLU A 66 2.63 2.05 -8.16
N SER A 67 1.66 2.17 -7.25
CA SER A 67 1.63 3.24 -6.25
C SER A 67 2.81 3.15 -5.27
N ILE A 68 3.25 1.95 -4.89
CA ILE A 68 4.41 1.78 -3.99
C ILE A 68 5.73 2.11 -4.72
N LEU A 69 5.88 1.66 -5.98
CA LEU A 69 7.12 1.82 -6.73
C LEU A 69 7.23 3.20 -7.40
N ASN A 70 6.13 3.69 -7.98
CA ASN A 70 6.01 4.94 -8.69
C ASN A 70 4.78 5.75 -8.20
N PRO A 71 4.80 6.26 -6.95
CA PRO A 71 3.64 6.92 -6.32
C PRO A 71 3.11 8.16 -7.03
N ARG A 72 3.91 8.78 -7.91
CA ARG A 72 3.50 9.98 -8.66
C ARG A 72 2.83 9.66 -9.99
N ALA A 73 2.77 8.39 -10.39
CA ALA A 73 2.15 7.97 -11.64
C ALA A 73 0.64 8.23 -11.65
N LYS A 74 -0.03 7.93 -10.53
CA LYS A 74 -1.48 8.06 -10.37
C LYS A 74 -1.78 8.54 -8.95
N ILE A 75 -2.14 9.81 -8.82
CA ILE A 75 -2.41 10.44 -7.52
C ILE A 75 -3.92 10.43 -7.29
N VAL A 76 -4.35 9.92 -6.14
CA VAL A 76 -5.76 9.91 -5.74
C VAL A 76 -6.26 11.35 -5.55
N ALA A 77 -7.45 11.65 -6.08
CA ALA A 77 -8.06 12.96 -5.92
C ALA A 77 -8.22 13.32 -4.44
N GLY A 78 -7.87 14.57 -4.08
CA GLY A 78 -7.93 15.07 -2.71
C GLY A 78 -6.69 14.80 -1.84
N PHE A 79 -5.63 14.22 -2.41
CA PHE A 79 -4.35 13.98 -1.71
C PHE A 79 -3.18 14.62 -2.45
N ASP A 80 -2.19 15.07 -1.68
CA ASP A 80 -0.95 15.65 -2.22
C ASP A 80 0.04 14.55 -2.67
N PRO A 81 0.90 14.82 -3.66
CA PRO A 81 1.90 13.87 -4.16
C PRO A 81 3.13 13.76 -3.22
N VAL A 82 2.89 13.40 -1.96
CA VAL A 82 3.90 13.32 -0.89
C VAL A 82 4.33 11.89 -0.56
N MET A 83 3.66 10.87 -1.13
CA MET A 83 4.03 9.48 -0.92
C MET A 83 5.46 9.22 -1.44
N PRO A 84 6.38 8.72 -0.59
CA PRO A 84 7.75 8.45 -1.00
C PRO A 84 7.80 7.25 -1.94
N THR A 85 8.74 7.26 -2.89
CA THR A 85 9.00 6.08 -3.73
C THR A 85 9.74 5.00 -2.95
N PHE A 86 9.33 3.75 -3.16
CA PHE A 86 10.00 2.56 -2.65
C PHE A 86 10.68 1.75 -3.75
N GLN A 87 10.83 2.29 -4.95
CA GLN A 87 11.57 1.66 -6.04
C GLN A 87 13.01 1.32 -5.61
N GLY A 88 13.40 0.07 -5.80
CA GLY A 88 14.71 -0.44 -5.36
C GLY A 88 14.86 -0.62 -3.84
N ARG A 89 13.84 -0.30 -3.04
CA ARG A 89 13.84 -0.40 -1.57
C ARG A 89 12.88 -1.48 -1.05
N PHE A 90 11.88 -1.83 -1.86
CA PHE A 90 10.99 -2.97 -1.66
C PHE A 90 11.41 -4.11 -2.58
N LYS A 91 11.56 -5.31 -2.01
CA LYS A 91 11.70 -6.54 -2.79
C LYS A 91 10.34 -7.01 -3.29
N ASP A 92 10.34 -7.81 -4.34
CA ASP A 92 9.11 -8.34 -4.92
C ASP A 92 8.30 -9.17 -3.93
N GLU A 93 8.97 -9.96 -3.08
CA GLU A 93 8.26 -10.78 -2.09
C GLU A 93 7.68 -9.90 -0.95
N GLU A 94 8.29 -8.75 -0.64
CA GLU A 94 7.73 -7.78 0.32
C GLU A 94 6.48 -7.10 -0.24
N LEU A 95 6.46 -6.80 -1.54
CA LEU A 95 5.28 -6.26 -2.22
C LEU A 95 4.11 -7.25 -2.16
N GLN A 96 4.39 -8.54 -2.36
CA GLN A 96 3.35 -9.58 -2.33
C GLN A 96 2.65 -9.65 -0.97
N VAL A 97 3.41 -9.70 0.13
CA VAL A 97 2.82 -9.75 1.48
C VAL A 97 2.17 -8.42 1.88
N MET A 98 2.71 -7.28 1.44
CA MET A 98 2.07 -5.96 1.63
C MET A 98 0.71 -5.91 0.92
N ILE A 99 0.64 -6.39 -0.32
CA ILE A 99 -0.61 -6.48 -1.08
C ILE A 99 -1.59 -7.44 -0.38
N ALA A 100 -1.12 -8.59 0.10
CA ALA A 100 -1.96 -9.54 0.85
C ALA A 100 -2.59 -8.90 2.08
N TYR A 101 -1.82 -8.13 2.85
CA TYR A 101 -2.36 -7.39 4.00
C TYR A 101 -3.35 -6.29 3.59
N ILE A 102 -3.07 -5.51 2.55
CA ILE A 102 -4.03 -4.49 2.07
C ILE A 102 -5.35 -5.13 1.61
N LYS A 103 -5.30 -6.31 0.99
CA LYS A 103 -6.48 -7.08 0.59
C LYS A 103 -7.32 -7.51 1.77
N SER A 104 -6.69 -8.03 2.83
CA SER A 104 -7.42 -8.50 4.02
C SER A 104 -8.14 -7.38 4.77
N LEU A 105 -7.78 -6.11 4.56
CA LEU A 105 -8.47 -4.96 5.13
C LEU A 105 -9.81 -4.63 4.44
N SER A 106 -10.17 -5.36 3.39
CA SER A 106 -11.45 -5.24 2.67
C SER A 106 -12.39 -6.42 2.89
N GLU A 107 -11.99 -7.42 3.66
CA GLU A 107 -12.78 -8.61 3.99
C GLU A 107 -13.59 -8.45 5.28
#